data_AF-A0A0B1T926-F1
#
_entry.id   AF-A0A0B1T926-F1
#
_cell.length_a   1.000
_cell.length_b   1.000
_cell.length_c   1.000
_cell.angle_alpha   90.00
_cell.angle_beta   90.00
_cell.angle_gamma   90.00
#
_symmetry.space_group_name_H-M   'P 1'
#
loop_
_entity.id
_entity.type
_entity.pdbx_description
1 polymer ?
#
loop_
_entity_poly.entity_id
_entity_poly.type
_entity_poly.pdbx_seq_one_letter_code
_entity_poly.pdbx_strand_id
1 'polypeptide(L)' 'MIKIAIFLLVVALAGAGGGHRRRGPPRCGIPPFTSRLPNDTQAEIKKVWENYEDGEGCDEEHEKTKEIVSEACPETKAQ' A
#
# COMPACT_ATOMS: atom_id res chain seq x y z
N MET A 1 -25.91 40.29 10.63
CA MET A 1 -24.43 40.37 10.62
C MET A 1 -23.78 39.38 11.60
N ILE A 2 -24.12 39.40 12.90
CA ILE A 2 -23.55 38.47 13.91
C ILE A 2 -23.77 36.97 13.60
N LYS A 3 -24.96 36.60 13.12
CA LYS A 3 -25.28 35.19 12.74
C LYS A 3 -24.38 34.64 11.63
N ILE A 4 -23.95 35.49 10.70
CA ILE A 4 -23.04 35.11 9.61
C ILE A 4 -21.64 34.86 10.18
N ALA A 5 -21.18 35.72 11.10
CA ALA A 5 -19.88 35.55 11.76
C ALA A 5 -19.81 34.23 12.57
N ILE A 6 -20.88 33.86 13.27
CA ILE A 6 -20.95 32.60 14.03
C ILE A 6 -20.92 31.40 13.07
N PHE A 7 -21.66 31.46 11.97
CA PHE A 7 -21.69 30.38 10.98
C PHE A 7 -20.32 30.16 10.33
N LEU A 8 -19.62 31.26 9.99
CA LEU A 8 -18.26 31.20 9.46
C LEU A 8 -17.25 30.65 10.48
N LEU A 9 -17.41 30.98 11.76
CA LEU A 9 -16.54 30.48 12.83
C LEU A 9 -16.68 28.96 13.04
N VAL A 10 -17.90 28.43 12.97
CA VAL A 10 -18.17 26.98 13.12
C VAL A 10 -17.60 26.18 11.94
N VAL A 11 -17.71 26.70 10.71
CA VAL A 11 -17.14 26.05 9.52
C VAL A 11 -15.62 25.98 9.58
N ALA A 12 -14.95 27.00 10.10
CA ALA A 12 -13.50 27.01 10.26
C ALA A 12 -13.00 25.96 11.28
N LEU A 13 -13.74 25.73 12.37
CA LEU A 13 -13.36 24.77 13.40
C LEU A 13 -13.55 23.30 12.98
N ALA A 14 -14.48 23.01 12.07
CA ALA A 14 -14.75 21.65 11.60
C ALA A 14 -13.75 21.13 10.54
N GLY A 15 -12.92 22.00 9.96
CA GLY A 15 -12.00 21.64 8.86
C GLY A 15 -10.66 21.00 9.27
N ALA A 16 -10.34 20.92 10.56
CA ALA A 16 -9.02 20.47 11.04
C ALA A 16 -8.95 18.98 11.44
N GLY A 17 -9.95 18.17 11.08
CA GLY A 17 -10.00 16.73 11.38
C GLY A 17 -9.45 15.88 10.24
N GLY A 18 -8.13 15.75 10.14
CA GLY A 18 -7.49 14.92 9.11
C GLY A 18 -6.16 14.35 9.57
N GLY A 19 -6.22 13.39 10.49
CA GLY A 19 -5.05 12.64 10.98
C GLY A 19 -4.39 11.86 9.86
N HIS A 20 -3.43 12.49 9.18
CA HIS A 20 -2.51 11.82 8.27
C HIS A 20 -1.61 10.93 9.11
N ARG A 21 -1.94 9.63 9.19
CA ARG A 21 -0.94 8.62 9.52
C ARG A 21 0.21 8.85 8.56
N ARG A 22 1.32 9.41 9.05
CA ARG A 22 2.62 9.43 8.35
C ARG A 22 3.11 7.99 8.26
N ARG A 23 2.42 7.18 7.46
CA ARG A 23 3.02 5.98 6.89
C ARG A 23 3.99 6.56 5.89
N GLY A 24 5.27 6.58 6.25
CA GLY A 24 6.32 6.91 5.29
C GLY A 24 6.11 6.10 4.01
N PRO A 25 6.70 6.53 2.88
CA PRO A 25 6.56 5.82 1.62
C PRO A 25 6.76 4.31 1.88
N PRO A 26 5.86 3.45 1.37
CA PRO A 26 6.01 2.02 1.54
C PRO A 26 7.44 1.64 1.18
N ARG A 27 8.10 0.85 2.03
CA ARG A 27 9.42 0.31 1.74
C ARG A 27 9.22 -0.64 0.56
N CYS A 28 9.36 -0.12 -0.63
CA CYS A 28 9.32 -0.89 -1.86
C CYS A 28 10.57 -1.78 -1.95
N GLY A 29 10.40 -2.91 -2.61
CA GLY A 29 11.42 -3.94 -2.76
C GLY A 29 10.85 -5.34 -2.59
N ILE A 30 11.66 -6.34 -2.93
CA ILE A 30 11.28 -7.75 -2.86
C ILE A 30 10.74 -8.09 -1.46
N PRO A 31 9.50 -8.60 -1.34
CA PRO A 31 8.93 -8.88 -0.04
C PRO A 31 9.71 -9.98 0.71
N PRO A 32 9.90 -9.87 2.03
CA PRO A 32 10.69 -10.83 2.79
C PRO A 32 10.06 -12.22 2.87
N PHE A 33 8.75 -12.35 2.59
CA PHE A 33 8.06 -13.63 2.58
C PHE A 33 8.38 -14.47 1.33
N THR A 34 8.97 -13.87 0.28
CA THR A 34 9.35 -14.56 -0.97
C THR A 34 10.19 -15.79 -0.70
N SER A 35 11.12 -15.73 0.25
CA SER A 35 12.00 -16.85 0.62
C SER A 35 11.25 -18.09 1.15
N ARG A 36 9.98 -17.94 1.59
CA ARG A 36 9.14 -19.02 2.12
C ARG A 36 8.23 -19.65 1.06
N LEU A 37 8.14 -19.06 -0.14
CA LEU A 37 7.31 -19.58 -1.23
C LEU A 37 8.03 -20.69 -2.01
N PRO A 38 7.29 -21.53 -2.76
CA PRO A 38 7.86 -22.50 -3.69
C PRO A 38 8.85 -21.86 -4.67
N ASN A 39 9.85 -22.64 -5.11
CA ASN A 39 10.93 -22.14 -5.97
C ASN A 39 10.41 -21.48 -7.26
N ASP A 40 9.34 -22.05 -7.82
CA ASP A 40 8.66 -21.56 -9.03
C ASP A 40 8.08 -20.15 -8.84
N THR A 41 7.24 -19.98 -7.81
CA THR A 41 6.68 -18.68 -7.41
C THR A 41 7.76 -17.67 -7.03
N GLN A 42 8.84 -18.10 -6.39
CA GLN A 42 9.97 -17.21 -6.09
C GLN A 42 10.61 -16.63 -7.34
N ALA A 43 10.76 -17.44 -8.39
CA ALA A 43 11.33 -16.99 -9.65
C ALA A 43 10.42 -15.96 -10.35
N GLU A 44 9.10 -16.17 -10.32
CA GLU A 44 8.14 -15.21 -10.90
C GLU A 44 8.12 -13.89 -10.14
N ILE A 45 8.09 -13.93 -8.80
CA ILE A 45 8.15 -12.69 -8.01
C ILE A 45 9.48 -11.98 -8.29
N LYS A 46 10.62 -12.68 -8.31
CA LYS A 46 11.90 -12.04 -8.64
C LYS A 46 11.89 -11.34 -10.00
N LYS A 47 11.24 -11.91 -11.03
CA LYS A 47 11.10 -11.26 -12.35
C LYS A 47 10.23 -10.00 -12.29
N VAL A 48 9.16 -9.99 -11.51
CA VAL A 48 8.33 -8.78 -11.33
C VAL A 48 9.16 -7.64 -10.75
N TRP A 49 10.00 -7.93 -9.77
CA TRP A 49 10.84 -6.94 -9.10
C TRP A 49 12.21 -6.71 -9.78
N GLU A 50 12.54 -7.42 -10.87
CA GLU A 50 13.85 -7.27 -11.54
C GLU A 50 13.98 -5.95 -12.30
N ASN A 51 12.85 -5.40 -12.75
CA ASN A 51 12.77 -4.15 -13.49
C ASN A 51 12.38 -2.95 -12.60
N TYR A 52 12.20 -3.17 -11.30
CA TYR A 52 11.82 -2.11 -10.36
C TYR A 52 13.03 -1.24 -10.02
N GLU A 53 12.86 0.08 -10.14
CA GLU A 53 13.88 1.06 -9.76
C GLU A 53 13.58 1.71 -8.40
N ASP A 54 14.61 1.79 -7.54
CA ASP A 54 14.50 2.39 -6.21
C ASP A 54 14.10 3.87 -6.30
N GLY A 55 12.93 4.19 -5.75
CA GLY A 55 12.37 5.55 -5.74
C GLY A 55 11.10 5.71 -6.57
N GLU A 56 10.76 4.72 -7.40
CA GLU A 56 9.45 4.64 -8.05
C GLU A 56 8.39 4.02 -7.12
N GLY A 57 7.11 4.31 -7.40
CA GLY A 57 6.01 3.68 -6.66
C GLY A 57 5.89 2.21 -7.02
N CYS A 58 5.86 1.32 -6.02
CA CYS A 58 5.82 -0.14 -6.23
C CYS A 58 4.40 -0.74 -6.21
N ASP A 59 3.38 0.06 -6.53
CA ASP A 59 1.99 -0.38 -6.46
C ASP A 59 1.70 -1.49 -7.48
N GLU A 60 2.30 -1.41 -8.67
CA GLU A 60 2.14 -2.42 -9.72
C GLU A 60 2.83 -3.74 -9.38
N GLU A 61 4.08 -3.67 -8.89
CA GLU A 61 4.86 -4.83 -8.46
C GLU A 61 4.18 -5.54 -7.29
N HIS A 62 3.58 -4.77 -6.37
CA HIS A 62 2.80 -5.32 -5.28
C HIS A 62 1.54 -6.05 -5.77
N GLU A 63 0.75 -5.46 -6.66
CA GLU A 63 -0.46 -6.13 -7.16
C GLU A 63 -0.10 -7.39 -7.95
N LYS A 64 0.93 -7.34 -8.81
CA LYS A 64 1.45 -8.54 -9.51
C LYS A 64 1.93 -9.62 -8.53
N THR A 65 2.70 -9.23 -7.51
CA THR A 65 3.18 -10.18 -6.49
C THR A 65 2.03 -10.83 -5.73
N LYS A 66 1.00 -10.06 -5.40
CA LYS A 66 -0.19 -10.53 -4.70
C LYS A 66 -1.01 -11.50 -5.54
N GLU A 67 -1.13 -11.27 -6.85
CA GLU A 67 -1.75 -12.19 -7.80
C GLU A 67 -1.03 -13.54 -7.78
N ILE A 68 0.29 -13.54 -8.04
CA ILE A 68 1.12 -14.75 -8.04
C ILE A 68 1.01 -15.52 -6.72
N VAL A 69 1.11 -14.82 -5.58
CA VAL A 69 0.99 -15.44 -4.25
C VAL A 69 -0.41 -16.03 -4.02
N SER A 70 -1.45 -15.35 -4.50
CA SER A 70 -2.83 -15.82 -4.36
C SER A 70 -3.11 -17.08 -5.18
N GLU A 71 -2.46 -17.23 -6.33
CA GLU A 71 -2.53 -18.44 -7.16
C GLU A 71 -1.69 -19.58 -6.54
N ALA A 72 -0.50 -19.26 -6.04
CA ALA A 72 0.42 -20.24 -5.45
C ALA A 72 -0.02 -20.75 -4.06
N CYS A 73 -0.77 -19.94 -3.30
CA CYS A 73 -1.21 -20.26 -1.94
C CYS A 73 -2.73 -20.03 -1.79
N PRO A 74 -3.58 -21.02 -2.16
CA PRO A 74 -5.02 -20.93 -1.93
C PRO A 74 -5.40 -20.94 -0.43
N GLU A 75 -4.49 -21.34 0.47
CA GLU A 75 -4.74 -21.46 1.91
C GLU A 75 -4.71 -20.13 2.69
N THR A 76 -4.36 -19.00 2.05
CA THR A 76 -4.25 -17.69 2.73
C THR A 76 -5.53 -16.84 2.78
N LYS A 77 -6.69 -17.33 2.34
CA LYS A 77 -7.99 -16.61 2.46
C LYS A 77 -8.69 -16.76 3.82
N ALA A 78 -8.06 -17.36 4.82
CA ALA A 78 -8.66 -17.55 6.14
C ALA A 78 -7.75 -17.02 7.26
N GLN A 79 -7.79 -15.70 7.51
CA GLN A 79 -7.56 -15.11 8.83
C GLN A 79 -8.16 -13.70 8.89
#